data_AF-P45905-F1
#
_entry.id   AF-P45905-F1
#
_cell.length_a   1.000
_cell.length_b   1.000
_cell.length_c   1.000
_cell.angle_alpha   90.00
_cell.angle_beta   90.00
_cell.angle_gamma   90.00
#
_symmetry.space_group_name_H-M   'P 1'
#
loop_
_entity.id
_entity.type
_entity.pdbx_description
1 polymer ?
#
loop_
_entity_poly.entity_id
_entity_poly.type
_entity_poly.pdbx_seq_one_letter_code
_entity_poly.pdbx_strand_id
1 'polypeptide(L)'
;MNTNHFLKADVPIAKRKIESAEELSIMLSEALRDGDYEEAISLAGSIKVLTEDISRLANKGRLYETALKMQQQGINLTVVSRCIG
;
A
#
# COMPACT_ATOMS: atom_id res chain seq x y z
N MET A 1 5.83 11.98 -6.41
CA MET A 1 4.88 11.11 -5.68
C MET A 1 4.03 11.94 -4.73
N ASN A 2 2.70 11.88 -4.85
CA ASN A 2 1.79 12.53 -3.91
C ASN A 2 1.71 11.70 -2.62
N THR A 3 2.28 12.19 -1.52
CA THR A 3 2.33 11.50 -0.22
C THR A 3 1.19 11.87 0.71
N ASN A 4 0.27 12.75 0.29
CA ASN A 4 -0.75 13.34 1.17
C ASN A 4 -1.75 12.31 1.72
N HIS A 5 -1.79 11.11 1.14
CA HIS A 5 -2.68 10.04 1.56
C HIS A 5 -2.07 9.10 2.63
N PHE A 6 -0.77 9.23 2.93
CA PHE A 6 -0.10 8.39 3.91
C PHE A 6 0.10 9.13 5.24
N LEU A 7 0.09 8.38 6.34
CA LEU A 7 0.61 8.91 7.60
C LEU A 7 2.11 9.19 7.48
N LYS A 8 2.61 10.23 8.15
CA LYS A 8 4.04 10.58 8.13
C LYS A 8 4.95 9.39 8.44
N ALA A 9 4.55 8.55 9.39
CA ALA A 9 5.30 7.34 9.77
C ALA A 9 5.31 6.25 8.68
N ASP A 10 4.31 6.22 7.82
CA ASP A 10 4.17 5.22 6.76
C ASP A 10 4.86 5.66 5.46
N VAL A 11 5.17 6.96 5.28
CA VAL A 11 5.81 7.50 4.07
C VAL A 11 7.10 6.77 3.68
N PRO A 12 8.06 6.49 4.58
CA PRO A 12 9.29 5.78 4.22
C PRO A 12 9.05 4.32 3.80
N ILE A 13 7.98 3.69 4.29
CA ILE A 13 7.61 2.32 3.93
C ILE A 13 6.93 2.32 2.57
N ALA A 14 6.00 3.26 2.34
CA ALA A 14 5.32 3.43 1.06
C ALA A 14 6.31 3.74 -0.08
N LYS A 15 7.28 4.64 0.16
CA LYS A 15 8.34 4.95 -0.83
C LYS A 15 9.12 3.71 -1.24
N ARG A 16 9.65 2.96 -0.27
CA ARG A 16 10.40 1.73 -0.53
C ARG A 16 9.59 0.71 -1.33
N LYS A 17 8.30 0.52 -1.00
CA LYS A 17 7.43 -0.41 -1.73
C LYS A 17 7.13 0.05 -3.16
N ILE A 18 7.03 1.36 -3.38
CA ILE A 18 6.84 1.94 -4.72
C ILE A 18 8.10 1.74 -5.55
N GLU A 19 9.27 2.04 -4.99
CA GLU A 19 10.57 1.81 -5.64
C GLU A 19 10.73 0.33 -6.03
N SER A 20 10.44 -0.61 -5.13
CA SER A 20 10.48 -2.05 -5.46
C SER A 20 9.46 -2.45 -6.53
N ALA A 21 8.25 -1.87 -6.53
CA ALA A 21 7.25 -2.17 -7.57
C ALA A 21 7.68 -1.63 -8.95
N GLU A 22 8.35 -0.47 -9.00
CA GLU A 22 8.92 0.09 -10.21
C GLU A 22 10.06 -0.80 -10.76
N GLU A 23 10.97 -1.26 -9.90
CA GLU A 23 12.05 -2.19 -10.27
C GLU A 23 11.51 -3.50 -10.82
N LEU A 24 10.54 -4.13 -10.14
CA LEU A 24 9.91 -5.37 -10.59
C LEU A 24 9.14 -5.17 -11.92
N SER A 25 8.62 -3.97 -12.18
CA SER A 25 7.91 -3.68 -13.44
C SER A 25 8.86 -3.66 -14.64
N ILE A 26 10.12 -3.27 -14.43
CA ILE A 26 11.17 -3.36 -15.45
C ILE A 26 11.47 -4.83 -15.75
N MET A 27 11.72 -5.63 -14.71
CA MET A 27 11.98 -7.07 -14.85
C MET A 27 10.80 -7.80 -15.52
N LEU A 28 9.56 -7.44 -15.18
CA LEU A 28 8.36 -8.01 -15.80
C LEU A 28 8.35 -7.73 -17.31
N SER A 29 8.71 -6.50 -17.70
CA SER A 29 8.79 -6.12 -19.11
C SER A 29 9.87 -6.89 -19.87
N GLU A 30 10.98 -7.22 -19.21
CA GLU A 30 12.06 -8.05 -19.76
C GLU A 30 11.61 -9.51 -19.92
N ALA A 31 11.04 -10.12 -18.88
CA ALA A 31 10.51 -11.49 -18.93
C ALA A 31 9.46 -11.66 -20.05
N LEU A 32 8.57 -10.68 -20.23
CA LEU A 32 7.59 -10.67 -21.32
C LEU A 32 8.23 -10.60 -22.71
N ARG A 33 9.35 -9.89 -22.87
CA ARG A 33 10.09 -9.80 -24.15
C ARG A 33 10.81 -11.10 -24.48
N ASP A 34 11.33 -11.77 -23.45
CA ASP A 34 12.08 -13.03 -23.59
C ASP A 34 11.14 -14.26 -23.72
N GLY A 35 9.83 -14.06 -23.53
CA GLY A 35 8.84 -15.14 -23.56
C GLY A 35 8.84 -16.02 -22.31
N ASP A 36 9.50 -15.56 -21.23
CA ASP A 36 9.52 -16.23 -19.94
C ASP A 36 8.24 -15.88 -19.15
N TYR A 37 7.16 -16.55 -19.50
CA TYR A 37 5.85 -16.29 -18.91
C TYR A 37 5.73 -16.75 -17.45
N GLU A 38 6.51 -17.75 -17.03
CA GLU A 38 6.52 -18.20 -15.63
C GLU A 38 7.14 -17.12 -14.73
N GLU A 39 8.29 -16.55 -15.13
CA GLU A 39 8.88 -15.43 -14.42
C GLU A 39 7.99 -14.19 -14.47
N ALA A 40 7.36 -13.90 -15.62
CA ALA A 40 6.41 -12.79 -15.74
C ALA A 40 5.21 -12.93 -14.77
N ILE A 41 4.66 -14.13 -14.60
CA ILE A 41 3.57 -14.39 -13.64
C ILE A 41 4.05 -14.15 -12.20
N SER A 42 5.23 -14.64 -11.85
CA SER A 42 5.84 -14.47 -10.52
C SER A 42 6.04 -12.98 -10.18
N LEU A 43 6.61 -12.21 -11.11
CA LEU A 43 6.85 -10.78 -10.98
C LEU A 43 5.54 -9.99 -10.86
N ALA A 44 4.54 -10.31 -11.69
CA ALA A 44 3.21 -9.69 -11.61
C ALA A 44 2.53 -9.97 -10.25
N GLY A 45 2.68 -11.18 -9.70
CA GLY A 45 2.20 -11.53 -8.37
C GLY A 45 2.86 -10.69 -7.27
N SER A 46 4.17 -10.48 -7.35
CA SER A 46 4.93 -9.66 -6.42
C SER A 46 4.52 -8.19 -6.45
N ILE A 47 4.34 -7.62 -7.66
CA ILE A 47 3.83 -6.26 -7.85
C ILE A 47 2.43 -6.10 -7.27
N LYS A 48 1.54 -7.09 -7.46
CA LYS A 48 0.20 -7.10 -6.87
C LYS A 48 0.26 -7.01 -5.35
N VAL A 49 1.10 -7.82 -4.70
CA VAL A 49 1.25 -7.78 -3.23
C VAL A 49 1.74 -6.41 -2.75
N LEU A 50 2.75 -5.84 -3.42
CA LEU A 50 3.27 -4.50 -3.07
C LEU A 50 2.21 -3.41 -3.22
N THR A 51 1.44 -3.44 -4.31
CA THR A 51 0.40 -2.44 -4.59
C THR A 51 -0.80 -2.56 -3.65
N GLU A 52 -1.17 -3.77 -3.23
CA GLU A 52 -2.16 -4.00 -2.16
C GLU A 52 -1.69 -3.42 -0.82
N ASP A 53 -0.42 -3.61 -0.47
CA ASP A 53 0.18 -3.02 0.73
C ASP A 53 0.17 -1.49 0.69
N ILE A 54 0.54 -0.89 -0.44
CA ILE A 54 0.50 0.56 -0.64
C ILE A 54 -0.93 1.09 -0.47
N SER A 55 -1.92 0.40 -1.06
CA SER A 55 -3.33 0.74 -0.90
C SER A 55 -3.78 0.70 0.57
N ARG A 56 -3.32 -0.30 1.33
CA ARG A 56 -3.60 -0.42 2.76
C ARG A 56 -3.01 0.74 3.57
N LEU A 57 -1.77 1.14 3.28
CA LEU A 57 -1.12 2.29 3.93
C LEU A 57 -1.87 3.61 3.61
N ALA A 58 -2.29 3.80 2.37
CA ALA A 58 -3.08 4.97 1.97
C ALA A 58 -4.46 4.98 2.66
N ASN A 59 -5.10 3.80 2.77
CA ASN A 59 -6.37 3.68 3.46
C ASN A 59 -6.27 3.99 4.95
N LYS A 60 -5.19 3.56 5.60
CA LYS A 60 -4.89 3.89 7.01
C LYS A 60 -4.80 5.40 7.21
N GLY A 61 -4.14 6.14 6.30
CA GLY A 61 -4.08 7.61 6.34
C GLY A 61 -5.47 8.27 6.23
N ARG A 62 -6.30 7.81 5.29
CA ARG A 62 -7.69 8.32 5.15
C ARG A 62 -8.55 8.04 6.38
N LEU A 63 -8.47 6.84 6.95
CA LEU A 63 -9.22 6.48 8.15
C LEU A 63 -8.80 7.34 9.35
N TYR A 64 -7.51 7.61 9.49
CA TYR A 64 -7.00 8.51 10.52
C TYR A 64 -7.52 9.95 10.36
N GLU A 65 -7.51 10.49 9.13
CA GLU A 65 -8.07 11.81 8.86
C GLU A 65 -9.57 11.88 9.18
N THR A 66 -10.33 10.85 8.79
CA THR A 66 -11.76 10.74 9.12
C THR A 66 -12.00 10.69 10.64
N ALA A 67 -11.19 9.92 11.38
CA ALA A 67 -11.27 9.86 12.83
C ALA A 67 -11.02 11.23 13.49
N LEU A 68 -10.03 11.99 13.00
CA LEU A 68 -9.76 13.35 13.48
C LEU A 68 -10.96 14.29 13.24
N LYS A 69 -11.59 14.22 12.06
CA LYS A 69 -12.78 15.02 11.74
C LYS A 69 -13.96 14.69 12.65
N MET A 70 -14.20 13.39 12.90
CA MET A 70 -15.25 12.93 13.82
C MET A 70 -15.00 13.42 15.25
N GLN A 71 -13.76 13.35 15.73
CA GLN A 71 -13.39 13.86 17.05
C GLN A 71 -13.64 15.39 17.16
N GLN A 72 -13.31 16.16 16.12
CA GLN A 72 -13.58 17.61 16.08
C GLN A 72 -15.07 17.95 16.10
N GLN A 73 -15.93 17.02 15.63
CA GLN A 73 -17.38 17.14 15.71
C GLN A 73 -17.96 16.67 17.05
N GLY A 74 -17.12 16.29 18.02
CA GLY A 74 -17.56 15.78 19.31
C GLY A 74 -18.08 14.34 19.27
N ILE A 75 -17.85 13.61 18.18
CA ILE A 75 -18.23 12.19 18.08
C ILE A 75 -17.25 11.38 18.92
N ASN A 76 -17.79 10.60 19.87
CA ASN A 76 -16.98 9.71 20.69
C ASN A 76 -16.50 8.52 19.84
N LEU A 77 -15.18 8.40 19.69
CA LEU A 77 -14.54 7.30 19.00
C LEU A 77 -13.89 6.37 20.02
N THR A 78 -14.12 5.07 19.87
CA THR A 78 -13.43 4.04 20.64
C THR A 78 -12.75 3.05 19.69
N VAL A 79 -11.63 2.50 20.13
CA VAL A 79 -10.93 1.45 19.39
C VAL A 79 -11.68 0.14 19.60
N VAL A 80 -12.22 -0.41 18.53
CA VAL A 80 -12.85 -1.74 18.54
C VAL A 80 -11.79 -2.77 18.14
N SER A 81 -11.30 -3.52 19.11
CA SER A 81 -10.47 -4.71 18.87
C SER A 81 -11.34 -5.95 18.80
N ARG A 82 -11.17 -6.78 17.77
CA ARG A 82 -11.74 -8.13 17.78
C ARG A 82 -10.92 -8.96 18.76
N CYS A 83 -11.56 -9.57 19.76
CA CYS A 83 -10.91 -10.61 20.54
C CYS A 83 -10.49 -11.72 19.58
N ILE A 84 -9.20 -12.03 19.53
CA ILE A 84 -8.69 -13.23 18.87
C ILE A 84 -9.04 -14.36 19.85
N GLY A 85 -10.10 -15.10 19.55
CA GLY A 85 -10.44 -16.35 20.23
C GLY A 85 -9.67 -17.52 19.62
#